data_AF-K9YTF1-F1
#
_entry.id   AF-K9YTF1-F1
#
_cell.length_a   1.000
_cell.length_b   1.000
_cell.length_c   1.000
_cell.angle_alpha   90.00
_cell.angle_beta   90.00
_cell.angle_gamma   90.00
#
_symmetry.space_group_name_H-M   'P 1'
#
loop_
_entity.id
_entity.type
_entity.pdbx_description
1 polymer ?
#
loop_
_entity_poly.entity_id
_entity_poly.type
_entity_poly.pdbx_seq_one_letter_code
_entity_poly.pdbx_strand_id
1 'polypeptide(L)' 'MNIEWIILIAALIIIWLVIKAALKLIVISFNTAFQIFIILIVLRVFFTIMPQEVLQQIKAMPQLIRNLFLLIFLL' A
#
# COMPACT_ATOMS: atom_id res chain seq x y z
N MET A 1 23.21 -37.60 -11.13
CA MET A 1 23.00 -36.14 -11.05
C MET A 1 23.48 -35.68 -9.68
N ASN A 2 24.56 -34.89 -9.61
CA ASN A 2 25.17 -34.52 -8.32
C ASN A 2 24.24 -33.53 -7.56
N ILE A 3 24.10 -33.71 -6.25
CA ILE A 3 23.22 -32.89 -5.39
C ILE A 3 23.52 -31.39 -5.51
N GLU A 4 24.79 -31.05 -5.71
CA GLU A 4 25.28 -29.68 -5.90
C GLU A 4 24.58 -28.93 -7.04
N TRP A 5 24.29 -29.61 -8.16
CA TRP A 5 23.59 -29.00 -9.30
C TRP A 5 22.13 -28.68 -8.97
N ILE A 6 21.49 -29.52 -8.17
CA ILE A 6 20.11 -29.32 -7.71
C ILE A 6 20.06 -28.10 -6.78
N ILE A 7 21.04 -27.99 -5.87
CA ILE A 7 21.16 -26.85 -4.95
C ILE A 7 21.40 -25.56 -5.74
N LEU A 8 22.28 -25.57 -6.74
CA LEU A 8 22.55 -24.41 -7.59
C LEU A 8 21.29 -23.92 -8.33
N ILE A 9 20.54 -24.84 -8.93
CA ILE A 9 19.31 -24.50 -9.65
C ILE A 9 18.24 -23.97 -8.68
N ALA A 10 18.09 -24.60 -7.51
CA ALA A 10 17.16 -24.12 -6.47
C ALA A 10 17.53 -22.71 -5.99
N ALA A 11 18.81 -22.46 -5.73
CA ALA A 11 19.29 -21.14 -5.33
C ALA A 11 19.02 -20.06 -6.39
N LEU A 12 19.24 -20.39 -7.67
CA LEU A 12 18.96 -19.49 -8.79
C LEU A 12 17.47 -19.14 -8.90
N ILE A 13 16.59 -20.14 -8.75
CA ILE A 13 15.13 -19.93 -8.75
C ILE A 13 14.70 -19.04 -7.58
N ILE A 14 15.23 -19.30 -6.38
CA ILE A 14 14.88 -18.51 -5.19
C ILE A 14 15.33 -17.05 -5.36
N ILE A 15 16.57 -16.82 -5.82
CA ILE A 15 17.06 -15.47 -6.10
C ILE A 15 16.18 -14.75 -7.12
N TRP A 16 15.79 -15.43 -8.19
CA TRP A 16 14.89 -14.86 -9.20
C TRP A 16 13.53 -14.46 -8.60
N LEU A 17 12.95 -15.32 -7.76
CA LEU A 17 11.68 -15.03 -7.08
C LEU A 17 11.80 -13.83 -6.13
N VAL A 18 12.89 -13.72 -5.37
CA VAL A 18 13.13 -12.59 -4.47
C VAL A 18 13.24 -11.28 -5.25
N ILE A 19 14.03 -11.25 -6.33
CA ILE A 19 14.17 -10.07 -7.20
C ILE A 19 12.81 -9.67 -7.77
N LYS A 20 12.05 -10.64 -8.31
CA LYS A 20 10.71 -10.40 -8.88
C LYS A 20 9.75 -9.82 -7.84
N ALA A 21 9.75 -10.36 -6.62
CA ALA A 21 8.91 -9.86 -5.54
C ALA A 21 9.30 -8.43 -5.12
N ALA A 22 10.60 -8.17 -4.97
CA ALA A 22 11.11 -6.84 -4.62
C ALA A 22 10.72 -5.79 -5.68
N LEU A 23 10.92 -6.08 -6.97
CA LEU A 23 10.51 -5.20 -8.06
C LEU A 23 8.99 -4.97 -8.06
N LYS A 24 8.21 -6.02 -7.81
CA LYS A 24 6.74 -5.91 -7.72
C LYS A 24 6.31 -5.00 -6.57
N LEU A 25 6.94 -5.10 -5.40
CA LEU A 25 6.63 -4.22 -4.26
C LEU A 25 6.92 -2.75 -4.56
N ILE A 26 8.01 -2.47 -5.27
CA ILE A 26 8.36 -1.10 -5.70
C ILE A 26 7.26 -0.58 -6.65
N VAL A 27 6.92 -1.33 -7.69
CA VAL A 27 5.90 -0.91 -8.68
C VAL A 27 4.53 -0.73 -8.02
N ILE A 28 4.13 -1.63 -7.12
CA ILE A 28 2.87 -1.50 -6.36
C ILE A 28 2.88 -0.21 -5.56
N SER A 29 3.95 0.05 -4.80
CA SER A 29 4.07 1.23 -3.95
C SER A 29 4.02 2.51 -4.78
N PHE A 30 4.73 2.56 -5.92
CA PHE A 30 4.68 3.69 -6.85
C PHE A 30 3.29 3.89 -7.45
N ASN A 31 2.63 2.83 -7.91
CA ASN A 31 1.30 2.93 -8.50
C ASN A 31 0.27 3.43 -7.45
N THR A 32 0.32 2.91 -6.23
CA THR A 32 -0.53 3.37 -5.13
C THR A 32 -0.25 4.82 -4.77
N ALA A 33 1.02 5.22 -4.64
CA ALA A 33 1.39 6.61 -4.38
C ALA A 33 0.92 7.55 -5.50
N PHE A 34 1.04 7.13 -6.76
CA PHE A 34 0.57 7.89 -7.92
C PHE A 34 -0.96 8.05 -7.92
N GLN A 35 -1.71 7.00 -7.58
CA GLN A 35 -3.16 7.07 -7.42
C GLN A 35 -3.56 8.06 -6.32
N ILE A 36 -2.91 7.98 -5.15
CA ILE A 36 -3.14 8.93 -4.05
C ILE A 36 -2.85 10.35 -4.52
N PHE A 37 -1.76 10.55 -5.26
CA PHE A 37 -1.40 11.86 -5.80
C PHE A 37 -2.47 12.40 -6.76
N ILE A 38 -2.98 11.58 -7.68
CA ILE A 38 -4.09 11.97 -8.57
C ILE A 38 -5.32 12.38 -7.76
N ILE A 39 -5.71 11.59 -6.76
CA ILE A 39 -6.86 11.90 -5.90
C ILE A 39 -6.67 13.24 -5.20
N LEU A 40 -5.49 13.49 -4.63
CA LEU A 40 -5.18 14.75 -3.96
C LEU A 40 -5.20 15.94 -4.93
N ILE A 41 -4.72 15.76 -6.16
CA ILE A 41 -4.81 16.80 -7.21
C ILE A 41 -6.27 17.11 -7.52
N VAL A 42 -7.08 16.08 -7.80
CA VAL A 42 -8.51 16.25 -8.09
C VAL A 42 -9.19 16.99 -6.94
N LEU A 43 -8.94 16.56 -5.71
CA LEU A 43 -9.54 17.18 -4.53
C LEU A 43 -9.13 18.66 -4.39
N ARG A 44 -7.86 18.98 -4.64
CA ARG A 44 -7.36 20.35 -4.61
C ARG A 44 -7.94 21.21 -5.73
N VAL A 45 -8.04 20.70 -6.94
CA VAL A 45 -8.49 21.45 -8.12
C VAL A 45 -10.00 21.71 -8.05
N PHE A 46 -10.80 20.71 -7.68
CA PHE A 46 -12.25 20.83 -7.68
C PHE A 46 -12.84 21.37 -6.37
N PHE A 47 -12.20 21.08 -5.23
CA PHE A 47 -12.74 21.43 -3.91
C PHE A 47 -11.85 22.41 -3.13
N THR A 48 -10.71 22.84 -3.68
CA THR A 48 -9.72 23.72 -2.99
C THR A 48 -9.16 23.13 -1.69
N ILE A 49 -9.32 21.81 -1.49
CA ILE A 49 -8.86 21.11 -0.29
C ILE A 49 -7.35 20.93 -0.33
N MET A 50 -6.66 21.28 0.76
CA MET A 50 -5.23 21.09 0.89
C MET A 50 -4.92 19.63 1.26
N PRO A 51 -3.84 19.04 0.72
CA PRO A 51 -3.43 17.67 1.07
C PRO A 51 -3.26 17.42 2.58
N GLN A 52 -2.88 18.47 3.32
CA GLN A 52 -2.70 18.44 4.77
C GLN A 52 -4.02 18.18 5.50
N GLU A 53 -5.14 18.71 5.00
CA GLU A 53 -6.48 18.52 5.57
C GLU A 53 -6.93 17.06 5.40
N VAL A 54 -6.64 16.47 4.24
CA VAL A 54 -6.89 15.04 3.99
C VAL A 54 -6.08 14.17 4.94
N LEU A 55 -4.80 14.48 5.15
CA LEU A 55 -3.95 13.75 6.10
C LEU A 55 -4.45 13.87 7.54
N GLN A 56 -4.96 15.02 7.94
CA GLN A 56 -5.57 15.20 9.27
C GLN A 56 -6.84 14.34 9.42
N GLN A 57 -7.70 14.30 8.41
CA GLN A 57 -8.89 13.44 8.42
C GLN A 57 -8.53 11.96 8.46
N ILE A 58 -7.52 11.51 7.71
CA ILE A 58 -7.02 10.13 7.77
C ILE A 58 -6.55 9.79 9.19
N LYS A 59 -5.87 10.71 9.88
CA LYS A 59 -5.44 10.51 11.29
C LYS A 59 -6.61 10.43 12.27
N ALA A 60 -7.70 11.16 12.02
CA ALA A 60 -8.90 11.12 12.85
C ALA A 60 -9.82 9.92 12.55
N MET A 61 -9.65 9.30 11.38
CA MET A 61 -10.50 8.21 10.89
C MET A 61 -10.60 7.00 11.83
N PRO A 62 -9.51 6.50 12.46
CA PRO A 62 -9.59 5.39 13.41
C PRO A 62 -10.53 5.66 14.59
N GLN A 63 -10.56 6.89 15.09
CA GLN A 63 -11.45 7.30 16.18
C GLN A 63 -12.90 7.36 15.71
N LEU A 64 -13.15 7.87 14.50
CA LEU A 64 -14.50 7.87 13.90
C LEU A 64 -15.03 6.45 13.71
N ILE A 65 -14.20 5.54 13.20
CA ILE A 65 -14.56 4.12 13.03
C ILE A 65 -14.86 3.47 14.38
N ARG A 66 -14.03 3.71 15.39
CA ARG A 66 -14.27 3.20 16.76
C ARG A 66 -15.61 3.68 17.31
N ASN A 67 -15.91 4.97 17.16
CA ASN A 67 -17.16 5.55 17.67
C ASN A 67 -18.38 5.00 16.94
N LEU A 68 -18.32 4.86 15.61
CA LEU A 68 -19.39 4.25 14.81
C LEU A 68 -19.61 2.78 15.17
N PHE A 69 -18.53 2.02 15.36
CA PHE A 69 -18.62 0.63 15.78
C PHE A 69 -19.28 0.47 17.16
N LEU A 70 -18.89 1.30 18.13
CA LEU A 70 -19.52 1.31 19.45
C LEU A 70 -21.00 1.70 19.39
N LEU A 71 -21.35 2.68 18.55
CA LEU A 71 -22.73 3.12 18.37
C LEU A 71 -23.61 2.02 17.77
N ILE A 72 -23.12 1.30 16.76
CA ILE A 72 -23.84 0.17 16.13
C ILE A 72 -23.98 -1.01 17.10
N PHE A 73 -22.99 -1.26 17.95
CA PHE A 73 -23.04 -2.37 18.92
C PHE A 73 -23.94 -2.08 20.12
N LEU A 74 -24.16 -0.81 20.47
CA LEU A 74 -25.02 -0.37 21.56
C LEU A 74 -26.49 -0.16 21.15
N LEU A 75 -26.83 -0.33 19.86
CA LEU A 75 -28.17 -0.16 19.29
C LEU A 75 -28.80 -1.51 18.97
#